data_AF-S5CGE6-F1
#
_entry.id   AF-S5CGE6-F1
#
_cell.length_a   1.000
_cell.length_b   1.000
_cell.length_c   1.000
_cell.angle_alpha   90.00
_cell.angle_beta   90.00
_cell.angle_gamma   90.00
#
_symmetry.space_group_name_H-M   'P 1'
#
loop_
_entity.id
_entity.type
_entity.pdbx_description
1 polymer ?
#
loop_
_entity_poly.entity_id
_entity_poly.type
_entity_poly.pdbx_seq_one_letter_code
_entity_poly.pdbx_strand_id
1 'polypeptide(L)'
;CHGGHWWRGGATPAKRKRLNLPPGAAGWPLVGETFGYLRAHPATSVGRFMEQHIARYGKIYRSSLFGERTVVSADAGLNRYILQNEGRLFECSYPRSIGGILGKWSMLVLVGDPHREMRAISLNFLSSVRLRAVLLPEVERHTLLVLRAWPP
;
A
#
# COMPACT_ATOMS: atom_id res chain seq x y z
N CYS A 1 -13.60 -2.83 69.25
CA CYS A 1 -12.88 -3.29 68.05
C CYS A 1 -13.47 -2.65 66.80
N HIS A 2 -12.99 -1.47 66.40
CA HIS A 2 -13.33 -0.87 65.10
C HIS A 2 -12.17 0.03 64.64
N GLY A 3 -11.83 -0.08 63.35
CA GLY A 3 -10.72 0.60 62.68
C GLY A 3 -9.91 -0.47 61.93
N GLY A 4 -9.86 -0.55 60.60
CA GLY A 4 -10.11 0.45 59.56
C GLY A 4 -8.94 0.36 58.58
N HIS A 5 -8.83 -0.75 57.84
CA HIS A 5 -7.73 -0.97 56.90
C HIS A 5 -8.04 -0.32 55.54
N TRP A 6 -7.41 0.83 55.30
CA TRP A 6 -7.36 1.49 54.00
C TRP A 6 -6.37 0.75 53.09
N TRP A 7 -6.87 -0.05 52.16
CA TRP A 7 -6.06 -0.55 51.03
C TRP A 7 -6.04 0.52 49.93
N ARG A 8 -4.97 1.32 49.90
CA ARG A 8 -4.67 2.23 48.80
C ARG A 8 -4.03 1.40 47.67
N GLY A 9 -4.87 0.80 46.82
CA GLY A 9 -4.43 0.14 45.58
C GLY A 9 -3.87 1.18 44.62
N GLY A 10 -2.57 1.45 44.72
CA GLY A 10 -1.84 2.24 43.73
C GLY A 10 -1.79 1.49 42.42
N ALA A 11 -2.64 1.86 41.45
CA ALA A 11 -2.46 1.46 40.07
C ALA A 11 -1.12 2.03 39.58
N THR A 12 -0.12 1.16 39.42
CA THR A 12 1.13 1.51 38.79
C THR A 12 0.85 1.91 37.33
N PRO A 13 1.34 3.06 36.84
CA PRO A 13 1.18 3.41 35.44
C PRO A 13 1.98 2.39 34.63
N ALA A 14 1.27 1.60 33.81
CA ALA A 14 1.90 0.66 32.90
C ALA A 14 2.93 1.41 32.04
N LYS A 15 4.21 1.06 32.18
CA LYS A 15 5.29 1.57 31.31
C LYS A 15 4.93 1.24 29.86
N ARG A 16 4.41 2.21 29.10
CA ARG A 16 4.22 2.10 27.66
C ARG A 16 5.59 1.74 27.05
N LYS A 17 5.73 0.53 26.50
CA LYS A 17 6.91 0.16 25.71
C LYS A 17 7.07 1.19 24.61
N ARG A 18 8.18 1.91 24.59
CA ARG A 18 8.52 2.80 23.48
C ARG A 18 8.76 1.89 22.28
N LEU A 19 7.88 1.97 21.30
CA LEU A 19 8.07 1.27 20.02
C LEU A 19 9.28 1.91 19.32
N ASN A 20 10.21 1.07 18.86
CA ASN A 20 11.34 1.51 18.05
C ASN A 20 10.83 1.78 16.62
N LEU A 21 10.20 2.94 16.44
CA LEU A 21 9.66 3.37 15.16
C LEU A 21 10.78 3.84 14.22
N PRO A 22 10.61 3.68 12.90
CA PRO A 22 11.52 4.28 11.93
C PRO A 22 11.66 5.80 12.12
N PRO A 23 12.82 6.38 11.75
CA PRO A 23 12.99 7.83 11.71
C PRO A 23 12.01 8.46 10.73
N GLY A 24 11.66 9.74 10.92
CA GLY A 24 10.79 10.44 9.98
C GLY A 24 10.00 11.59 10.59
N ALA A 25 9.27 12.31 9.73
CA ALA A 25 8.48 13.48 10.07
C ALA A 25 6.98 13.14 10.18
N ALA A 26 6.23 13.99 10.87
CA ALA A 26 4.76 13.88 10.95
C ALA A 26 4.05 14.75 9.90
N GLY A 27 4.77 15.66 9.23
CA GLY A 27 4.20 16.61 8.29
C GLY A 27 3.26 17.63 8.94
N TRP A 28 2.39 18.21 8.12
CA TRP A 28 1.37 19.17 8.55
C TRP A 28 0.23 18.46 9.31
N PRO A 29 -0.47 19.15 10.24
CA PRO A 29 -1.70 18.63 10.82
C PRO A 29 -2.70 18.25 9.71
N LEU A 30 -3.36 17.10 9.87
CA LEU A 30 -4.37 16.50 8.96
C LEU A 30 -3.84 15.97 7.62
N VAL A 31 -3.13 16.79 6.83
CA VAL A 31 -2.69 16.40 5.47
C VAL A 31 -1.30 15.74 5.44
N GLY A 32 -0.53 15.88 6.52
CA GLY A 32 0.81 15.31 6.63
C GLY A 32 1.74 15.83 5.56
N GLU A 33 2.38 14.92 4.84
CA GLU A 33 3.30 15.20 3.72
C GLU A 33 2.71 14.82 2.36
N THR A 34 1.40 14.55 2.30
CA THR A 34 0.69 13.99 1.13
C THR A 34 0.89 14.82 -0.14
N PHE A 35 0.83 16.16 -0.07
CA PHE A 35 1.02 17.01 -1.25
C PHE A 35 2.46 16.98 -1.79
N GLY A 36 3.45 16.85 -0.90
CA GLY A 36 4.84 16.66 -1.29
C GLY A 36 5.03 15.30 -1.96
N TYR A 37 4.41 14.26 -1.38
CA TYR A 37 4.44 12.90 -1.91
C TYR A 37 3.78 12.77 -3.29
N LEU A 38 2.64 13.44 -3.52
CA LEU A 38 1.90 13.41 -4.79
C LEU A 38 2.43 14.40 -5.84
N ARG A 39 3.51 15.14 -5.54
CA ARG A 39 4.05 16.12 -6.47
C ARG A 39 4.57 15.41 -7.72
N ALA A 40 4.08 15.84 -8.89
CA ALA A 40 4.49 15.28 -10.16
C ALA A 40 6.02 15.33 -10.35
N HIS A 41 6.56 14.24 -10.87
CA HIS A 41 7.98 14.07 -11.19
C HIS A 41 8.14 13.17 -12.43
N PRO A 42 9.31 13.17 -13.08
CA PRO A 42 9.59 12.25 -14.18
C PRO A 42 9.38 10.79 -13.78
N ALA A 43 8.78 9.98 -14.65
CA ALA A 43 8.53 8.55 -14.40
C ALA A 43 9.84 7.72 -14.32
N THR A 44 10.95 8.26 -14.83
CA THR A 44 12.28 7.65 -14.76
C THR A 44 13.02 7.95 -13.45
N SER A 45 12.45 8.75 -12.55
CA SER A 45 13.01 9.01 -11.22
C SER A 45 11.99 8.73 -10.11
N VAL A 46 12.49 8.56 -8.89
CA VAL A 46 11.64 8.36 -7.71
C VAL A 46 11.02 9.66 -7.20
N GLY A 47 11.40 10.80 -7.80
CA GLY A 47 10.92 12.12 -7.43
C GLY A 47 11.66 12.74 -6.24
N ARG A 48 11.71 14.08 -6.23
CA ARG A 48 12.44 14.87 -5.24
C ARG A 48 12.00 14.59 -3.80
N PHE A 49 10.71 14.33 -3.59
CA PHE A 49 10.18 14.00 -2.26
C PHE A 49 10.85 12.74 -1.70
N MET A 50 10.82 11.64 -2.47
CA MET A 50 11.41 10.37 -2.06
C MET A 50 12.92 10.48 -1.88
N GLU A 51 13.63 11.12 -2.82
CA GLU A 51 15.09 11.30 -2.75
C GLU A 51 15.52 11.99 -1.45
N GLN A 52 14.85 13.11 -1.10
CA GLN A 52 15.17 13.87 0.10
C GLN A 52 14.87 13.08 1.39
N HIS A 53 13.78 12.33 1.42
CA HIS A 53 13.43 11.52 2.59
C HIS A 53 14.36 10.33 2.76
N ILE A 54 14.72 9.66 1.66
CA ILE A 54 15.68 8.55 1.68
C ILE A 54 17.06 9.06 2.14
N ALA A 55 17.51 10.21 1.63
CA ALA A 55 18.79 10.79 2.03
C ALA A 55 18.82 11.20 3.52
N ARG A 56 17.69 11.69 4.05
CA ARG A 56 17.60 12.20 5.43
C ARG A 56 17.31 11.13 6.48
N TYR A 57 16.44 10.17 6.16
CA TYR A 57 15.89 9.20 7.10
C TYR A 57 16.29 7.75 6.78
N GLY A 58 16.88 7.50 5.61
CA GLY A 58 17.17 6.17 5.10
C GLY A 58 16.01 5.58 4.29
N LYS A 59 16.23 4.36 3.77
CA LYS A 59 15.27 3.69 2.87
C LYS A 59 13.94 3.32 3.53
N ILE A 60 13.89 3.29 4.86
CA ILE A 60 12.69 2.99 5.64
C ILE A 60 12.46 4.15 6.59
N TYR A 61 11.35 4.87 6.40
CA TYR A 61 11.04 6.05 7.19
C TYR A 61 9.54 6.14 7.49
N ARG A 62 9.17 6.90 8.51
CA ARG A 62 7.77 7.23 8.80
C ARG A 62 7.39 8.59 8.22
N SER A 63 6.14 8.70 7.82
CA SER A 63 5.50 9.93 7.37
C SER A 63 4.03 9.93 7.79
N SER A 64 3.30 11.00 7.46
CA SER A 64 1.84 10.97 7.46
C SER A 64 1.36 11.21 6.03
N LEU A 65 0.70 10.20 5.44
CA LEU A 65 0.22 10.23 4.06
C LEU A 65 -1.26 9.87 4.05
N PHE A 66 -2.03 10.58 3.22
CA PHE A 66 -3.48 10.38 3.08
C PHE A 66 -4.27 10.47 4.40
N GLY A 67 -3.79 11.26 5.35
CA GLY A 67 -4.41 11.43 6.68
C GLY A 67 -4.06 10.33 7.68
N GLU A 68 -3.26 9.35 7.29
CA GLU A 68 -2.86 8.22 8.14
C GLU A 68 -1.37 8.30 8.52
N ARG A 69 -0.98 7.58 9.57
CA ARG A 69 0.45 7.40 9.92
C ARG A 69 1.01 6.25 9.09
N THR A 70 1.99 6.55 8.24
CA THR A 70 2.47 5.62 7.21
C THR A 70 3.95 5.35 7.37
N VAL A 71 4.36 4.09 7.22
CA VAL A 71 5.76 3.72 7.02
C VAL A 71 5.99 3.56 5.53
N VAL A 72 6.95 4.31 5.00
CA VAL A 72 7.36 4.25 3.59
C VAL A 72 8.63 3.41 3.49
N SER A 73 8.63 2.47 2.54
CA SER A 73 9.76 1.57 2.28
C SER A 73 10.23 1.68 0.83
N ALA A 74 11.45 2.18 0.68
CA ALA A 74 12.27 2.10 -0.53
C ALA A 74 13.29 0.94 -0.46
N ASP A 75 13.17 0.07 0.54
CA ASP A 75 14.03 -1.11 0.69
C ASP A 75 13.43 -2.32 -0.03
N ALA A 76 14.17 -2.90 -0.97
CA ALA A 76 13.70 -4.01 -1.79
C ALA A 76 13.47 -5.29 -0.97
N GLY A 77 14.26 -5.52 0.08
CA GLY A 77 14.12 -6.69 0.96
C GLY A 77 12.83 -6.61 1.77
N LEU A 78 12.57 -5.45 2.39
CA LEU A 78 11.33 -5.20 3.11
C LEU A 78 10.12 -5.24 2.18
N ASN A 79 10.19 -4.65 0.99
CA ASN A 79 9.10 -4.67 0.03
C ASN A 79 8.74 -6.10 -0.41
N ARG A 80 9.75 -6.94 -0.66
CA ARG A 80 9.53 -8.36 -0.93
C ARG A 80 8.89 -9.08 0.24
N TYR A 81 9.34 -8.81 1.47
CA TYR A 81 8.77 -9.41 2.68
C TYR A 81 7.30 -9.01 2.87
N ILE A 82 6.95 -7.74 2.67
CA ILE A 82 5.57 -7.24 2.76
C ILE A 82 4.69 -7.98 1.74
N LEU A 83 5.10 -8.01 0.48
CA LEU A 83 4.33 -8.64 -0.61
C LEU A 83 4.17 -10.15 -0.42
N GLN A 84 5.18 -10.84 0.12
CA GLN A 84 5.10 -12.28 0.38
C GLN A 84 4.24 -12.65 1.61
N ASN A 85 3.98 -11.69 2.50
CA ASN A 85 3.21 -11.89 3.73
C ASN A 85 1.85 -11.18 3.71
N GLU A 86 1.35 -10.85 2.51
CA GLU A 86 0.00 -10.35 2.28
C GLU A 86 -1.04 -11.37 2.80
N GLY A 87 -2.05 -10.88 3.52
CA GLY A 87 -3.09 -11.69 4.16
C GLY A 87 -2.68 -12.35 5.49
N ARG A 88 -1.42 -12.20 5.94
CA ARG A 88 -0.93 -12.76 7.21
C ARG A 88 -0.39 -11.70 8.16
N LEU A 89 0.57 -10.89 7.69
CA LEU A 89 1.18 -9.82 8.48
C LEU A 89 0.82 -8.43 7.96
N PHE A 90 0.47 -8.35 6.67
CA PHE A 90 0.10 -7.12 5.99
C PHE A 90 -1.19 -7.35 5.20
N GLU A 91 -1.97 -6.30 5.00
CA GLU A 91 -3.17 -6.32 4.18
C GLU A 91 -3.15 -5.12 3.22
N CYS A 92 -3.71 -5.30 2.03
CA CYS A 92 -3.88 -4.20 1.08
C CYS A 92 -4.86 -3.17 1.66
N SER A 93 -4.37 -1.95 1.89
CA SER A 93 -5.17 -0.85 2.40
C SER A 93 -5.00 0.37 1.51
N TYR A 94 -5.96 0.57 0.61
CA TYR A 94 -5.99 1.71 -0.30
C TYR A 94 -6.89 2.83 0.24
N PRO A 95 -6.65 4.10 -0.14
CA PRO A 95 -7.55 5.20 0.17
C PRO A 95 -8.99 4.90 -0.28
N ARG A 96 -9.98 5.37 0.49
CA ARG A 96 -11.41 5.11 0.24
C ARG A 96 -11.88 5.51 -1.17
N SER A 97 -11.23 6.49 -1.78
CA SER A 97 -11.51 6.91 -3.16
C SER A 97 -11.36 5.77 -4.17
N ILE A 98 -10.40 4.86 -3.97
CA ILE A 98 -10.17 3.73 -4.87
C ILE A 98 -11.36 2.76 -4.84
N GLY A 99 -11.88 2.46 -3.65
CA GLY A 99 -13.08 1.62 -3.51
C GLY A 99 -14.36 2.31 -4.00
N GLY A 100 -14.44 3.64 -3.91
CA GLY A 100 -15.55 4.41 -4.47
C GLY A 100 -15.60 4.37 -6.00
N ILE A 101 -14.45 4.40 -6.67
CA ILE A 101 -14.35 4.44 -8.13
C ILE A 101 -14.43 3.02 -8.74
N LEU A 102 -13.64 2.08 -8.23
CA LEU A 102 -13.57 0.71 -8.78
C LEU A 102 -14.68 -0.21 -8.27
N GLY A 103 -15.38 0.23 -7.23
CA GLY A 103 -16.39 -0.56 -6.54
C GLY A 103 -15.80 -1.47 -5.46
N LYS A 104 -16.64 -1.75 -4.45
CA LYS A 104 -16.31 -2.56 -3.28
C LYS A 104 -15.98 -4.03 -3.57
N TRP A 105 -16.34 -4.52 -4.75
CA TRP A 105 -16.07 -5.90 -5.21
C TRP A 105 -14.88 -5.99 -6.17
N SER A 106 -14.09 -4.93 -6.30
CA SER A 106 -12.88 -4.95 -7.12
C SER A 106 -11.74 -5.69 -6.43
N MET A 107 -10.84 -6.28 -7.23
CA MET A 107 -9.70 -7.04 -6.73
C MET A 107 -8.76 -6.22 -5.84
N LEU A 108 -8.71 -4.89 -6.01
CA LEU A 108 -7.88 -4.00 -5.18
C LEU A 108 -8.49 -3.70 -3.80
N VAL A 109 -9.78 -3.99 -3.61
CA VAL A 109 -10.52 -3.70 -2.36
C VAL A 109 -10.80 -4.96 -1.56
N LEU A 110 -11.01 -6.09 -2.24
CA LEU A 110 -11.24 -7.38 -1.58
C LEU A 110 -10.00 -7.85 -0.83
N VAL A 111 -10.22 -8.50 0.31
CA VAL A 111 -9.18 -9.14 1.14
C VAL A 111 -9.61 -10.55 1.50
N GLY A 112 -8.65 -11.43 1.84
CA GLY A 112 -8.94 -12.82 2.24
C GLY A 112 -9.53 -13.69 1.12
N ASP A 113 -10.52 -14.53 1.47
CA ASP A 113 -11.11 -15.51 0.54
C ASP A 113 -11.80 -14.88 -0.68
N PRO A 114 -12.61 -13.80 -0.56
CA PRO A 114 -13.19 -13.13 -1.73
C PRO A 114 -12.14 -12.65 -2.74
N HIS A 115 -11.00 -12.14 -2.26
CA HIS A 115 -9.89 -11.75 -3.12
C HIS A 115 -9.29 -12.96 -3.83
N ARG A 116 -9.08 -14.06 -3.09
CA ARG A 116 -8.54 -15.31 -3.63
C ARG A 116 -9.43 -15.88 -4.73
N GLU A 117 -10.74 -15.86 -4.55
CA GLU A 117 -11.72 -16.34 -5.52
C GLU A 117 -11.72 -15.47 -6.79
N MET A 118 -11.79 -14.15 -6.64
CA MET A 118 -11.74 -13.22 -7.78
C MET A 118 -10.43 -13.34 -8.56
N ARG A 119 -9.31 -13.52 -7.85
CA ARG A 119 -8.00 -13.78 -8.46
C ARG A 119 -8.00 -15.10 -9.23
N ALA A 120 -8.56 -16.17 -8.68
CA ALA A 120 -8.65 -17.46 -9.36
C ALA A 120 -9.47 -17.38 -10.64
N ILE A 121 -10.64 -16.72 -10.61
CA ILE A 121 -11.48 -16.47 -11.80
C ILE A 121 -10.67 -15.71 -12.86
N SER A 122 -9.98 -14.65 -12.46
CA SER A 122 -9.16 -13.84 -13.36
C SER A 122 -8.01 -14.65 -14.00
N LEU A 123 -7.32 -15.48 -13.21
CA LEU A 123 -6.24 -16.34 -13.72
C LEU A 123 -6.76 -17.46 -14.63
N ASN A 124 -7.94 -18.01 -14.37
CA ASN A 124 -8.56 -19.00 -15.24
C ASN A 124 -8.93 -18.39 -16.60
N PHE A 125 -9.49 -17.18 -16.59
CA PHE A 125 -9.76 -16.43 -17.81
C PHE A 125 -8.48 -16.15 -18.61
N LEU A 126 -7.40 -15.76 -17.92
CA LEU A 126 -6.06 -15.49 -18.47
C LEU A 126 -5.14 -16.73 -18.51
N SER A 127 -5.70 -17.93 -18.52
CA SER A 127 -4.92 -19.17 -18.52
C SER A 127 -4.00 -19.24 -19.74
N SER A 128 -2.86 -19.93 -19.61
CA SER A 128 -1.85 -20.03 -20.68
C SER A 128 -2.42 -20.55 -22.01
N VAL A 129 -3.41 -21.44 -21.95
CA VAL A 129 -4.11 -21.98 -23.12
C VAL A 129 -4.94 -20.89 -23.80
N ARG A 130 -5.81 -20.17 -23.06
CA ARG A 130 -6.64 -19.09 -23.62
C ARG A 130 -5.80 -17.90 -24.05
N LEU A 131 -4.73 -17.60 -23.31
CA LEU A 131 -3.78 -16.56 -23.65
C LEU A 131 -3.16 -16.81 -25.02
N ARG A 132 -2.69 -18.04 -25.28
CA ARG A 132 -2.07 -18.39 -26.57
C ARG A 132 -3.06 -18.54 -27.70
N ALA A 133 -4.21 -19.18 -27.45
CA ALA A 133 -5.15 -19.53 -28.50
C ALA A 133 -6.09 -18.39 -28.90
N VAL A 134 -6.40 -17.46 -27.98
CA VAL A 134 -7.43 -16.42 -28.18
C VAL A 134 -6.83 -15.02 -28.01
N LEU A 135 -6.23 -14.74 -26.86
CA LEU A 135 -5.82 -13.38 -26.52
C LEU A 135 -4.65 -12.89 -27.36
N LEU A 136 -3.63 -13.72 -27.63
CA LEU A 136 -2.50 -13.33 -28.47
C LEU A 136 -2.91 -12.96 -29.90
N PRO A 137 -3.69 -13.79 -30.64
CA PRO A 137 -4.22 -13.40 -31.95
C PRO A 137 -5.08 -12.14 -31.90
N GLU A 138 -5.90 -11.95 -30.87
CA GLU A 138 -6.67 -10.71 -30.71
C GLU A 138 -5.78 -9.50 -30.50
N VAL A 139 -4.76 -9.59 -29.64
CA VAL A 139 -3.82 -8.49 -29.39
C VAL A 139 -3.10 -8.13 -30.69
N GLU A 140 -2.63 -9.11 -31.46
CA GLU A 140 -2.00 -8.87 -32.76
C GLU A 140 -2.98 -8.17 -33.72
N ARG A 141 -4.20 -8.68 -33.84
CA ARG A 141 -5.24 -8.09 -34.69
C ARG A 141 -5.50 -6.62 -34.34
N HIS A 142 -5.71 -6.31 -33.06
CA HIS A 142 -5.96 -4.93 -32.61
C HIS A 142 -4.73 -4.04 -32.80
N THR A 143 -3.54 -4.57 -32.56
CA THR A 143 -2.28 -3.85 -32.79
C THR A 143 -2.13 -3.48 -34.27
N LEU A 144 -2.34 -4.42 -35.17
CA LEU A 144 -2.28 -4.18 -36.61
C LEU A 144 -3.35 -3.19 -37.08
N LEU A 145 -4.57 -3.25 -36.52
CA LEU A 145 -5.63 -2.28 -36.83
C LEU A 145 -5.21 -0.86 -36.48
N VAL A 146 -4.60 -0.64 -35.30
CA VAL A 146 -4.12 0.69 -34.88
C VAL A 146 -2.93 1.13 -35.72
N LEU A 147 -1.93 0.27 -35.92
CA LEU A 147 -0.73 0.61 -36.67
C LEU A 147 -1.01 0.96 -38.13
N ARG A 148 -1.97 0.26 -38.77
CA ARG A 148 -2.37 0.55 -40.16
C ARG A 148 -3.13 1.87 -40.31
N ALA A 149 -3.77 2.35 -39.24
CA ALA A 149 -4.49 3.61 -39.23
C ALA A 149 -3.60 4.81 -38.85
N TRP A 150 -2.32 4.58 -38.56
CA TRP A 150 -1.40 5.64 -38.16
C TRP A 150 -1.01 6.46 -39.40
N PRO A 151 -1.13 7.81 -39.37
CA PRO A 151 -0.70 8.63 -40.48
C PRO A 151 0.84 8.57 -40.64
N PRO A 152 1.34 8.80 -41.87
CA PRO A 152 2.76 8.85 -42.15
C PRO A 152 3.48 9.98 -41.40
#